data_AF-A0A5D2IK52-F1
#
_entry.id   AF-A0A5D2IK52-F1
#
_cell.length_a   1.000
_cell.length_b   1.000
_cell.length_c   1.000
_cell.angle_alpha   90.00
_cell.angle_beta   90.00
_cell.angle_gamma   90.00
#
_symmetry.space_group_name_H-M   'P 1'
#
loop_
_entity.id
_entity.type
_entity.pdbx_description
1 polymer ?
#
loop_
_entity_poly.entity_id
_entity_poly.type
_entity_poly.pdbx_seq_one_letter_code
_entity_poly.pdbx_strand_id
1 'polypeptide(L)'
;MGHLNLPASKRNPRQWKLLDIITAIFFGLVLLLFLLVFTPLGDSMAASGRQALLLSTSDPRQRHRLVSLVELGHHHKPIEACPANSVDHMPCEDPRRNSQLSREMNLYRERHCPLPDEMPLCLIPPPPGYKIPVQWPESLHKIWHSNMPHNKIADRKGHQGWMKEQGPHFIFPGGGTMFPDGAAPYIEKLGQYIPLTGGTLRTALDMGCGVASFGGSLLSEGILALSFAPRDSHKAQIQFALERGIPAFVLMLGTRRLPFPAFAFDFIHCSRCLIPFTAYNATYFIEVDRLLRPGGYLVISGPPVQWPKQDKEWADLQAVARALCYELIAVDGNTVIWKKPDGDSCLPNQNEFGLGSCDESNDPSNAWYFKLRRCVTSTSSVNGEYPVGIIPKWPDRLTRAPSRALVVKNGIDLFRADTRRWTRRVAYYKNTLNLKLGSPAVRNVMDMNAFFGGFAAALVSDPVWVMNVVPARKPLTLGVIYERGLIGVYHDWCEPFSTYPRTYDFIHVAGIESLIKLPGSSKSRCNLVDLMVEMDRMLRPEGTVVIRDSPEVIDKVARIAHAVRWTATINDKEPESHGREKILVATKTFWKLTSSH
;
A
#
# COMPACT_ATOMS: atom_id res chain seq x y z
N MET A 1 69.19 27.60 -23.26
CA MET A 1 67.94 27.81 -24.04
C MET A 1 66.80 27.21 -23.23
N GLY A 2 65.75 27.88 -22.78
CA GLY A 2 65.43 29.30 -22.64
C GLY A 2 64.54 29.44 -21.39
N HIS A 3 64.80 30.45 -20.56
CA HIS A 3 63.96 30.79 -19.41
C HIS A 3 62.74 31.57 -19.89
N LEU A 4 61.53 31.04 -19.64
CA LEU A 4 60.28 31.76 -19.86
C LEU A 4 60.03 32.72 -18.68
N ASN A 5 60.21 34.01 -18.95
CA ASN A 5 59.80 35.12 -18.10
C ASN A 5 58.26 35.21 -18.06
N LEU A 6 57.66 35.08 -16.88
CA LEU A 6 56.29 35.52 -16.61
C LEU A 6 56.35 36.83 -15.80
N PRO A 7 55.71 37.93 -16.25
CA PRO A 7 55.71 39.17 -15.50
C PRO A 7 54.77 39.06 -14.28
N ALA A 8 55.24 39.57 -13.14
CA ALA A 8 54.41 39.73 -11.95
C ALA A 8 53.26 40.71 -12.24
N SER A 9 52.04 40.17 -12.35
CA SER A 9 50.82 40.96 -12.47
C SER A 9 50.56 41.70 -11.16
N LYS A 10 50.75 43.03 -11.17
CA LYS A 10 50.28 43.92 -10.10
C LYS A 10 48.75 43.87 -10.06
N ARG A 11 48.18 43.13 -9.11
CA ARG A 11 46.75 43.22 -8.77
C ARG A 11 46.50 44.51 -7.99
N ASN A 12 46.02 45.54 -8.68
CA ASN A 12 45.37 46.67 -8.00
C ASN A 12 44.06 46.17 -7.36
N PRO A 13 43.78 46.50 -6.09
CA PRO A 13 42.48 46.18 -5.49
C PRO A 13 41.41 46.98 -6.25
N ARG A 14 40.52 46.27 -6.95
CA ARG A 14 39.39 46.87 -7.65
C ARG A 14 38.49 47.49 -6.58
N GLN A 15 38.48 48.82 -6.48
CA GLN A 15 37.52 49.54 -5.63
C GLN A 15 36.13 49.31 -6.22
N TRP A 16 35.30 48.59 -5.47
CA TRP A 16 33.91 48.31 -5.84
C TRP A 16 33.17 49.64 -5.92
N LYS A 17 32.69 50.00 -7.11
CA LYS A 17 31.82 51.16 -7.26
C LYS A 17 30.44 50.78 -6.72
N LEU A 18 29.67 51.78 -6.28
CA LEU A 18 28.31 51.57 -5.77
C LEU A 18 27.44 50.74 -6.76
N LEU A 19 27.65 50.94 -8.06
CA LEU A 19 26.99 50.19 -9.12
C LEU A 19 27.34 48.69 -9.12
N ASP A 20 28.57 48.32 -8.79
CA ASP A 20 29.00 46.91 -8.72
C ASP A 20 28.32 46.19 -7.56
N ILE A 21 28.13 46.89 -6.42
CA ILE A 21 27.41 46.37 -5.25
C ILE A 21 25.93 46.20 -5.58
N ILE A 22 25.29 47.20 -6.20
CA ILE A 22 23.88 47.12 -6.61
C ILE A 22 23.67 45.97 -7.60
N THR A 23 24.58 45.81 -8.56
CA THR A 23 24.50 44.72 -9.56
C THR A 23 24.67 43.35 -8.90
N ALA A 24 25.61 43.20 -7.97
CA ALA A 24 25.79 41.96 -7.21
C ALA A 24 24.57 41.60 -6.36
N ILE A 25 23.94 42.59 -5.71
CA ILE A 25 22.71 42.39 -4.94
C ILE A 25 21.57 41.96 -5.86
N PHE A 26 21.41 42.61 -7.02
CA PHE A 26 20.38 42.26 -7.99
C PHE A 26 20.53 40.81 -8.50
N PHE A 27 21.73 40.41 -8.92
CA PHE A 27 21.98 39.02 -9.33
C PHE A 27 21.83 38.02 -8.17
N GLY A 28 22.21 38.40 -6.95
CA GLY A 28 21.96 37.60 -5.75
C GLY A 28 20.48 37.38 -5.47
N LEU A 29 19.64 38.42 -5.63
CA LEU A 29 18.19 38.32 -5.48
C LEU A 29 17.54 37.50 -6.60
N VAL A 30 18.00 37.64 -7.85
CA VAL A 30 17.53 36.82 -8.97
C VAL A 30 17.91 35.35 -8.79
N LEU A 31 19.13 35.06 -8.31
CA LEU A 31 19.56 33.71 -7.97
C LEU A 31 18.73 33.14 -6.82
N LEU A 32 18.47 33.92 -5.77
CA LEU A 32 17.61 33.53 -4.65
C LEU A 32 16.19 33.24 -5.14
N LEU A 33 15.62 34.09 -6.00
CA LEU A 33 14.32 33.87 -6.62
C LEU A 33 14.31 32.58 -7.46
N PHE A 34 15.35 32.34 -8.27
CA PHE A 34 15.48 31.11 -9.04
C PHE A 34 15.58 29.88 -8.13
N LEU A 35 16.32 29.96 -7.02
CA LEU A 35 16.39 28.91 -6.02
C LEU A 35 15.03 28.68 -5.35
N LEU A 36 14.27 29.73 -5.04
CA LEU A 36 12.95 29.60 -4.42
C LEU A 36 11.88 29.09 -5.40
N VAL A 37 11.93 29.45 -6.68
CA VAL A 37 10.89 29.09 -7.66
C VAL A 37 11.17 27.75 -8.35
N PHE A 38 12.44 27.43 -8.64
CA PHE A 38 12.81 26.28 -9.46
C PHE A 38 13.54 25.17 -8.69
N THR A 39 13.79 25.34 -7.39
CA THR A 39 14.34 24.27 -6.56
C THR A 39 13.40 23.92 -5.40
N PRO A 40 13.51 22.70 -4.83
CA PRO A 40 12.66 22.28 -3.70
C PRO A 40 12.80 23.14 -2.43
N LEU A 41 13.79 24.03 -2.36
CA LEU A 41 14.01 24.90 -1.21
C LEU A 41 12.87 25.90 -1.00
N GLY A 42 12.30 26.51 -2.04
CA GLY A 42 11.21 27.47 -1.86
C GLY A 42 9.89 26.82 -1.45
N ASP A 43 9.59 25.63 -1.97
CA ASP A 43 8.47 24.80 -1.51
C ASP A 43 8.65 24.39 -0.04
N SER A 44 9.88 24.06 0.37
CA SER A 44 10.22 23.74 1.77
C SER A 44 10.10 24.94 2.72
N MET A 45 10.49 26.15 2.31
CA MET A 45 10.42 27.32 3.19
C MET A 45 9.00 27.86 3.36
N ALA A 46 8.20 27.90 2.27
CA ALA A 46 6.80 28.31 2.34
C ALA A 46 5.92 27.31 3.13
N ALA A 47 6.24 26.01 3.06
CA ALA A 47 5.60 24.96 3.84
C ALA A 47 6.10 24.88 5.29
N SER A 48 7.39 25.12 5.56
CA SER A 48 7.92 25.02 6.94
C SER A 48 7.45 26.17 7.84
N GLY A 49 7.39 27.40 7.33
CA GLY A 49 7.05 28.58 8.14
C GLY A 49 5.60 28.62 8.64
N ARG A 50 4.62 28.21 7.82
CA ARG A 50 3.19 28.19 8.21
C ARG A 50 2.77 26.91 8.96
N GLN A 51 3.56 25.84 8.87
CA GLN A 51 3.16 24.50 9.33
C GLN A 51 3.97 24.02 10.56
N ALA A 52 5.14 24.61 10.84
CA ALA A 52 5.76 24.56 12.17
C ALA A 52 4.83 25.18 13.25
N LEU A 53 4.05 26.19 12.88
CA LEU A 53 3.01 26.79 13.71
C LEU A 53 1.84 25.85 14.03
N LEU A 54 1.55 24.84 13.20
CA LEU A 54 0.46 23.87 13.41
C LEU A 54 0.88 22.65 14.25
N LEU A 55 2.15 22.24 14.16
CA LEU A 55 2.73 21.24 15.08
C LEU A 55 2.96 21.84 16.48
N SER A 56 3.10 23.17 16.57
CA SER A 56 3.23 23.90 17.83
C SER A 56 1.92 24.02 18.64
N THR A 57 0.76 23.60 18.12
CA THR A 57 -0.55 23.87 18.76
C THR A 57 -1.24 22.66 19.41
N SER A 58 -0.75 21.42 19.24
CA SER A 58 -1.35 20.28 19.95
C SER A 58 -0.69 20.13 21.32
N ASP A 59 -1.26 20.75 22.37
CA ASP A 59 -0.88 20.42 23.74
C ASP A 59 -1.18 18.92 23.98
N PRO A 60 -0.15 18.08 24.21
CA PRO A 60 -0.35 16.65 24.43
C PRO A 60 -1.31 16.39 25.59
N ARG A 61 -1.33 17.25 26.62
CA ARG A 61 -2.24 17.10 27.77
C ARG A 61 -3.69 17.33 27.35
N GLN A 62 -3.95 18.33 26.52
CA GLN A 62 -5.28 18.60 25.98
C GLN A 62 -5.79 17.44 25.11
N ARG A 63 -4.91 16.88 24.27
CA ARG A 63 -5.21 15.69 23.47
C ARG A 63 -5.57 14.48 24.35
N HIS A 64 -4.75 14.15 25.33
CA HIS A 64 -5.01 13.03 26.26
C HIS A 64 -6.33 13.19 27.01
N ARG A 65 -6.63 14.42 27.46
CA ARG A 65 -7.91 14.75 28.09
C ARG A 65 -9.07 14.50 27.15
N LEU A 66 -8.95 14.91 25.89
CA LEU A 66 -9.98 14.71 24.87
C LEU A 66 -10.24 13.22 24.60
N VAL A 67 -9.19 12.42 24.39
CA VAL A 67 -9.31 10.96 24.22
C VAL A 67 -10.04 10.33 25.40
N SER A 68 -9.63 10.66 26.63
CA SER A 68 -10.25 10.15 27.84
C SER A 68 -11.74 10.53 27.94
N LEU A 69 -12.08 11.79 27.66
CA LEU A 69 -13.46 12.25 27.65
C LEU A 69 -14.32 11.53 26.60
N VAL A 70 -13.78 11.25 25.41
CA VAL A 70 -14.49 10.48 24.38
C VAL A 70 -14.69 9.03 24.82
N GLU A 71 -13.65 8.35 25.32
CA GLU A 71 -13.75 6.95 25.73
C GLU A 71 -14.75 6.74 26.90
N LEU A 72 -14.78 7.68 27.84
CA LEU A 72 -15.72 7.69 28.97
C LEU A 72 -17.14 8.13 28.58
N GLY A 73 -17.35 8.64 27.35
CA GLY A 73 -18.65 9.15 26.93
C GLY A 73 -19.03 10.51 27.50
N HIS A 74 -18.06 11.24 28.06
CA HIS A 74 -18.27 12.59 28.61
C HIS A 74 -18.10 13.69 27.55
N HIS A 75 -17.59 13.34 26.36
CA HIS A 75 -17.51 14.27 25.23
C HIS A 75 -18.75 14.15 24.33
N HIS A 76 -19.60 15.20 24.35
CA HIS A 76 -20.86 15.24 23.61
C HIS A 76 -20.76 15.94 22.25
N LYS A 77 -19.62 16.56 21.93
CA LYS A 77 -19.40 17.20 20.62
C LYS A 77 -18.61 16.27 19.72
N PRO A 78 -18.80 16.34 18.39
CA PRO A 78 -17.94 15.63 17.46
C PRO A 78 -16.50 16.13 17.53
N ILE A 79 -15.55 15.23 17.25
CA ILE A 79 -14.16 15.57 17.00
C ILE A 79 -14.10 16.58 15.85
N GLU A 80 -13.24 17.58 16.00
CA GLU A 80 -13.08 18.68 15.05
C GLU A 80 -12.46 18.20 13.74
N ALA A 81 -12.72 18.94 12.66
CA ALA A 81 -12.09 18.65 11.38
C ALA A 81 -10.64 19.11 11.37
N CYS A 82 -9.76 18.34 10.71
CA CYS A 82 -8.41 18.77 10.44
C CYS A 82 -8.40 19.98 9.48
N PRO A 83 -7.30 20.75 9.41
CA PRO A 83 -7.16 21.85 8.46
C PRO A 83 -7.45 21.41 7.01
N ALA A 84 -8.02 22.32 6.20
CA ALA A 84 -8.47 22.04 4.83
C ALA A 84 -7.38 21.50 3.89
N ASN A 85 -6.10 21.76 4.17
CA ASN A 85 -4.97 21.23 3.40
C ASN A 85 -4.57 19.79 3.77
N SER A 86 -5.24 19.17 4.74
CA SER A 86 -4.96 17.81 5.22
C SER A 86 -5.64 16.71 4.38
N VAL A 87 -6.26 17.05 3.25
CA VAL A 87 -7.06 16.13 2.42
C VAL A 87 -6.34 14.85 2.03
N ASP A 88 -5.02 14.93 1.80
CA ASP A 88 -4.15 13.81 1.39
C ASP A 88 -3.18 13.41 2.52
N HIS A 89 -3.55 13.67 3.77
CA HIS A 89 -2.71 13.35 4.92
C HIS A 89 -2.54 11.83 5.08
N MET A 90 -1.29 11.38 5.02
CA MET A 90 -0.88 10.02 5.34
C MET A 90 0.22 10.14 6.40
N PRO A 91 -0.09 9.86 7.68
CA PRO A 91 0.83 10.18 8.76
C PRO A 91 2.20 9.51 8.63
N CYS A 92 2.23 8.24 8.19
CA CYS A 92 3.46 7.47 8.08
C CYS A 92 4.26 7.77 6.79
N GLU A 93 3.66 8.40 5.80
CA GLU A 93 4.30 8.78 4.54
C GLU A 93 4.38 10.31 4.40
N ASP A 94 4.57 11.00 5.53
CA ASP A 94 4.65 12.47 5.59
C ASP A 94 5.94 12.97 4.92
N PRO A 95 5.85 13.70 3.79
CA PRO A 95 7.03 14.22 3.09
C PRO A 95 7.95 15.08 3.96
N ARG A 96 7.43 15.76 5.00
CA ARG A 96 8.20 16.63 5.89
C ARG A 96 9.13 15.86 6.82
N ARG A 97 8.66 14.71 7.32
CA ARG A 97 9.47 13.79 8.13
C ARG A 97 10.44 13.06 7.22
N ASN A 98 9.92 12.57 6.11
CA ASN A 98 10.67 11.77 5.14
C ASN A 98 11.83 12.56 4.52
N SER A 99 11.68 13.85 4.24
CA SER A 99 12.75 14.68 3.66
C SER A 99 14.00 14.82 4.54
N GLN A 100 13.89 14.49 5.83
CA GLN A 100 14.99 14.57 6.81
C GLN A 100 15.79 13.26 6.92
N LEU A 101 15.31 12.19 6.27
CA LEU A 101 15.90 10.86 6.37
C LEU A 101 16.91 10.58 5.26
N SER A 102 17.75 9.56 5.48
CA SER A 102 18.75 9.15 4.51
C SER A 102 18.11 8.74 3.17
N ARG A 103 18.79 9.11 2.08
CA ARG A 103 18.44 8.65 0.72
C ARG A 103 18.95 7.24 0.44
N GLU A 104 19.87 6.75 1.27
CA GLU A 104 20.41 5.39 1.15
C GLU A 104 19.29 4.36 1.27
N MET A 105 19.32 3.36 0.37
CA MET A 105 18.33 2.28 0.31
C MET A 105 16.89 2.77 0.39
N ASN A 106 16.59 3.94 -0.19
CA ASN A 106 15.24 4.54 -0.17
C ASN A 106 14.62 4.67 1.24
N LEU A 107 15.41 4.77 2.32
CA LEU A 107 14.89 4.90 3.68
C LEU A 107 13.89 6.05 3.81
N TYR A 108 14.18 7.19 3.18
CA TYR A 108 13.29 8.36 3.13
C TYR A 108 11.93 8.13 2.45
N ARG A 109 11.74 7.03 1.70
CA ARG A 109 10.47 6.68 1.05
C ARG A 109 9.70 5.60 1.80
N GLU A 110 10.28 5.03 2.84
CA GLU A 110 9.58 4.09 3.70
C GLU A 110 8.54 4.79 4.58
N ARG A 111 7.71 3.97 5.23
CA ARG A 111 6.80 4.42 6.27
C ARG A 111 7.57 4.77 7.55
N HIS A 112 7.33 5.96 8.07
CA HIS A 112 7.85 6.51 9.33
C HIS A 112 6.73 7.21 10.08
N CYS A 113 6.05 6.45 10.94
CA CYS A 113 4.88 6.94 11.66
C CYS A 113 5.25 7.92 12.78
N PRO A 114 4.48 9.00 12.97
CA PRO A 114 4.61 9.87 14.15
C PRO A 114 4.28 9.10 15.43
N LEU A 115 4.79 9.59 16.55
CA LEU A 115 4.36 9.10 17.86
C LEU A 115 2.88 9.49 18.11
N PRO A 116 2.12 8.74 18.92
CA PRO A 116 0.72 9.07 19.22
C PRO A 116 0.50 10.50 19.68
N ASP A 117 1.42 11.04 20.48
CA ASP A 117 1.35 12.40 21.04
C ASP A 117 1.63 13.50 20.00
N GLU A 118 2.28 13.15 18.89
CA GLU A 118 2.54 14.04 17.76
C GLU A 118 1.37 14.07 16.76
N MET A 119 0.42 13.14 16.89
CA MET A 119 -0.73 13.05 15.99
C MET A 119 -1.88 13.93 16.48
N PRO A 120 -2.33 14.91 15.67
CA PRO A 120 -3.52 15.69 16.01
C PRO A 120 -4.75 14.78 16.03
N LEU A 121 -5.63 14.96 17.01
CA LEU A 121 -6.90 14.26 17.07
C LEU A 121 -7.97 15.06 16.32
N CYS A 122 -8.10 14.80 15.02
CA CYS A 122 -9.05 15.47 14.15
C CYS A 122 -9.52 14.57 13.00
N LEU A 123 -10.67 14.89 12.39
CA LEU A 123 -11.24 14.14 11.26
C LEU A 123 -10.79 14.76 9.93
N ILE A 124 -10.27 13.94 9.01
CA ILE A 124 -9.73 14.45 7.74
C ILE A 124 -10.88 14.86 6.80
N PRO A 125 -10.93 16.14 6.37
CA PRO A 125 -12.00 16.61 5.49
C PRO A 125 -11.88 16.05 4.07
N PRO A 126 -13.00 15.90 3.35
CA PRO A 126 -12.97 15.66 1.91
C PRO A 126 -12.49 16.92 1.17
N PRO A 127 -11.92 16.78 -0.05
CA PRO A 127 -11.56 17.94 -0.87
C PRO A 127 -12.78 18.78 -1.27
N PRO A 128 -12.60 20.07 -1.59
CA PRO A 128 -13.67 20.91 -2.11
C PRO A 128 -14.33 20.29 -3.34
N GLY A 129 -15.66 20.22 -3.34
CA GLY A 129 -16.41 19.62 -4.46
C GLY A 129 -16.37 18.09 -4.53
N TYR A 130 -15.91 17.41 -3.47
CA TYR A 130 -15.98 15.94 -3.38
C TYR A 130 -17.39 15.43 -3.68
N LYS A 131 -17.44 14.29 -4.37
CA LYS A 131 -18.64 13.54 -4.71
C LYS A 131 -18.48 12.09 -4.25
N ILE A 132 -19.59 11.43 -3.99
CA ILE A 132 -19.59 9.99 -3.81
C ILE A 132 -18.93 9.32 -5.04
N PRO A 133 -17.99 8.38 -4.86
CA PRO A 133 -17.24 7.79 -5.96
C PRO A 133 -18.14 7.19 -7.04
N VAL A 134 -17.61 7.15 -8.27
CA VAL A 134 -18.25 6.42 -9.37
C VAL A 134 -18.39 4.95 -8.96
N GLN A 135 -19.53 4.34 -9.24
CA GLN A 135 -19.79 2.94 -8.85
C GLN A 135 -19.05 1.96 -9.78
N TRP A 136 -18.87 0.74 -9.31
CA TRP A 136 -18.26 -0.34 -10.09
C TRP A 136 -19.30 -0.92 -11.08
N PRO A 137 -18.94 -1.24 -12.34
CA PRO A 137 -17.59 -1.29 -12.91
C PRO A 137 -17.11 0.01 -13.59
N GLU A 138 -17.94 1.05 -13.68
CA GLU A 138 -17.59 2.28 -14.39
C GLU A 138 -16.36 2.98 -13.79
N SER A 139 -16.16 2.85 -12.47
CA SER A 139 -15.00 3.38 -11.76
C SER A 139 -13.66 2.88 -12.30
N LEU A 140 -13.63 1.68 -12.90
CA LEU A 140 -12.43 1.15 -13.54
C LEU A 140 -11.90 2.08 -14.64
N HIS A 141 -12.80 2.78 -15.34
CA HIS A 141 -12.50 3.59 -16.52
C HIS A 141 -12.60 5.09 -16.29
N LYS A 142 -13.31 5.54 -15.24
CA LYS A 142 -13.44 6.96 -14.92
C LYS A 142 -13.62 7.23 -13.44
N ILE A 143 -13.12 8.38 -12.99
CA ILE A 143 -13.34 8.87 -11.62
C ILE A 143 -13.68 10.37 -11.66
N TRP A 144 -14.24 10.89 -10.57
CA TRP A 144 -14.46 12.33 -10.42
C TRP A 144 -13.12 13.06 -10.29
N HIS A 145 -12.92 14.10 -11.12
CA HIS A 145 -11.76 14.99 -10.98
C HIS A 145 -11.71 15.66 -9.61
N SER A 146 -12.86 16.15 -9.13
CA SER A 146 -12.98 16.86 -7.85
C SER A 146 -12.65 16.02 -6.62
N ASN A 147 -12.68 14.69 -6.73
CA ASN A 147 -12.25 13.80 -5.64
C ASN A 147 -10.72 13.74 -5.52
N MET A 148 -10.01 14.05 -6.60
CA MET A 148 -8.56 13.94 -6.71
C MET A 148 -7.98 15.02 -7.65
N PRO A 149 -8.05 16.32 -7.32
CA PRO A 149 -7.75 17.41 -8.24
C PRO A 149 -6.23 17.60 -8.50
N HIS A 150 -5.56 16.55 -8.97
CA HIS A 150 -4.12 16.45 -9.21
C HIS A 150 -3.82 16.19 -10.69
N ASN A 151 -3.70 17.25 -11.49
CA ASN A 151 -3.60 17.18 -12.96
C ASN A 151 -2.24 16.70 -13.49
N LYS A 152 -1.19 16.72 -12.65
CA LYS A 152 0.21 16.54 -13.09
C LYS A 152 0.48 15.26 -13.87
N ILE A 153 -0.25 14.16 -13.61
CA ILE A 153 -0.12 12.91 -14.39
C ILE A 153 -0.83 13.04 -15.73
N ALA A 154 -2.06 13.57 -15.77
CA ALA A 154 -2.80 13.82 -17.00
C ALA A 154 -2.00 14.72 -17.95
N ASP A 155 -1.43 15.82 -17.44
CA ASP A 155 -0.67 16.79 -18.22
C ASP A 155 0.61 16.19 -18.82
N ARG A 156 1.35 15.39 -18.03
CA ARG A 156 2.66 14.85 -18.45
C ARG A 156 2.58 13.53 -19.19
N LYS A 157 1.56 12.73 -18.93
CA LYS A 157 1.46 11.32 -19.38
C LYS A 157 0.18 11.01 -20.16
N GLY A 158 -0.67 12.00 -20.42
CA GLY A 158 -1.88 11.81 -21.22
C GLY A 158 -1.63 11.25 -22.62
N HIS A 159 -0.53 11.65 -23.26
CA HIS A 159 -0.12 11.13 -24.58
C HIS A 159 0.26 9.63 -24.57
N GLN A 160 0.51 9.05 -23.38
CA GLN A 160 0.85 7.62 -23.21
C GLN A 160 -0.38 6.79 -22.80
N GLY A 161 -1.58 7.38 -22.86
CA GLY A 161 -2.83 6.69 -22.51
C GLY A 161 -3.01 6.40 -21.02
N TRP A 162 -2.23 7.03 -20.13
CA TRP A 162 -2.33 6.81 -18.68
C TRP A 162 -3.67 7.31 -18.13
N MET A 163 -3.94 8.59 -18.34
CA MET A 163 -5.18 9.25 -17.93
C MET A 163 -5.34 10.56 -18.69
N LYS A 164 -6.58 11.01 -18.87
CA LYS A 164 -6.92 12.32 -19.44
C LYS A 164 -8.08 12.96 -18.69
N GLU A 165 -8.09 14.28 -18.59
CA GLU A 165 -9.25 15.01 -18.08
C GLU A 165 -10.30 15.15 -19.20
N GLN A 166 -11.56 14.83 -18.90
CA GLN A 166 -12.67 14.97 -19.84
C GLN A 166 -13.94 15.37 -19.07
N GLY A 167 -14.34 16.63 -19.23
CA GLY A 167 -15.45 17.20 -18.46
C GLY A 167 -15.16 17.10 -16.95
N PRO A 168 -16.10 16.60 -16.12
CA PRO A 168 -15.90 16.50 -14.67
C PRO A 168 -15.11 15.26 -14.23
N HIS A 169 -14.54 14.50 -15.16
CA HIS A 169 -13.90 13.21 -14.87
C HIS A 169 -12.44 13.16 -15.31
N PHE A 170 -11.67 12.33 -14.63
CA PHE A 170 -10.53 11.68 -15.26
C PHE A 170 -10.96 10.38 -15.91
N ILE A 171 -10.49 10.15 -17.13
CA ILE A 171 -10.70 8.92 -17.91
C ILE A 171 -9.39 8.15 -17.98
N PHE A 172 -9.45 6.82 -17.86
CA PHE A 172 -8.32 5.91 -17.89
C PHE A 172 -8.40 4.99 -19.12
N PRO A 173 -7.73 5.33 -20.23
CA PRO A 173 -7.70 4.51 -21.45
C PRO A 173 -7.04 3.13 -21.27
N GLY A 174 -6.29 2.92 -20.19
CA GLY A 174 -5.61 1.65 -19.91
C GLY A 174 -4.17 1.57 -20.41
N GLY A 175 -3.62 2.68 -20.92
CA GLY A 175 -2.22 2.75 -21.37
C GLY A 175 -1.20 2.82 -20.24
N GLY A 176 0.06 2.69 -20.62
CA GLY A 176 1.24 2.72 -19.74
C GLY A 176 2.50 3.03 -20.52
N THR A 177 3.60 3.39 -19.84
CA THR A 177 4.85 3.77 -20.52
C THR A 177 5.43 2.63 -21.36
N MET A 178 5.25 1.38 -20.93
CA MET A 178 5.72 0.18 -21.66
C MET A 178 4.64 -0.46 -22.54
N PHE A 179 3.41 0.05 -22.48
CA PHE A 179 2.26 -0.46 -23.23
C PHE A 179 1.37 0.72 -23.63
N PRO A 180 1.87 1.61 -24.51
CA PRO A 180 1.16 2.83 -24.90
C PRO A 180 -0.17 2.54 -25.60
N ASP A 181 -0.27 1.40 -26.29
CA ASP A 181 -1.47 0.93 -26.98
C ASP A 181 -2.49 0.23 -26.05
N GLY A 182 -2.21 0.17 -24.75
CA GLY A 182 -3.08 -0.40 -23.73
C GLY A 182 -2.52 -1.65 -23.06
N ALA A 183 -2.97 -1.90 -21.82
CA ALA A 183 -2.53 -3.04 -21.04
C ALA A 183 -3.06 -4.39 -21.57
N ALA A 184 -4.21 -4.43 -22.26
CA ALA A 184 -4.78 -5.69 -22.75
C ALA A 184 -3.93 -6.35 -23.85
N PRO A 185 -3.48 -5.66 -24.92
CA PRO A 185 -2.54 -6.24 -25.90
C PRO A 185 -1.21 -6.68 -25.27
N TYR A 186 -0.74 -5.95 -24.25
CA TYR A 186 0.46 -6.33 -23.50
C TYR A 186 0.26 -7.63 -22.70
N ILE A 187 -0.88 -7.80 -22.03
CA ILE A 187 -1.25 -9.03 -21.33
C ILE A 187 -1.39 -10.20 -22.31
N GLU A 188 -2.01 -10.00 -23.47
CA GLU A 188 -2.11 -11.01 -24.53
C GLU A 188 -0.72 -11.47 -25.00
N LYS A 189 0.19 -10.52 -25.23
CA LYS A 189 1.60 -10.81 -25.56
C LYS A 189 2.28 -11.64 -24.46
N LEU A 190 2.11 -11.27 -23.19
CA LEU A 190 2.65 -12.06 -22.08
C LEU A 190 2.03 -13.47 -22.03
N GLY A 191 0.75 -13.61 -22.36
CA GLY A 191 0.02 -14.88 -22.40
C GLY A 191 0.61 -15.92 -23.36
N GLN A 192 1.46 -15.51 -24.32
CA GLN A 192 2.20 -16.41 -25.20
C GLN A 192 3.31 -17.17 -24.47
N TYR A 193 3.79 -16.65 -23.34
CA TYR A 193 4.90 -17.21 -22.57
C TYR A 193 4.50 -17.70 -21.18
N ILE A 194 3.44 -17.12 -20.60
CA ILE A 194 2.98 -17.40 -19.24
C ILE A 194 1.49 -17.76 -19.19
N PRO A 195 1.08 -18.73 -18.35
CA PRO A 195 -0.31 -19.20 -18.28
C PRO A 195 -1.20 -18.22 -17.49
N LEU A 196 -1.46 -17.05 -18.07
CA LEU A 196 -2.32 -16.01 -17.48
C LEU A 196 -3.80 -16.40 -17.47
N THR A 197 -4.20 -17.37 -18.29
CA THR A 197 -5.55 -17.92 -18.34
C THR A 197 -5.63 -19.29 -17.67
N GLY A 198 -6.83 -19.72 -17.29
CA GLY A 198 -7.07 -21.07 -16.77
C GLY A 198 -6.76 -21.28 -15.28
N GLY A 199 -6.57 -20.19 -14.52
CA GLY A 199 -6.54 -20.21 -13.04
C GLY A 199 -5.27 -20.77 -12.41
N THR A 200 -4.23 -21.08 -13.20
CA THR A 200 -2.91 -21.50 -12.69
C THR A 200 -2.24 -20.37 -11.89
N LEU A 201 -2.30 -19.15 -12.42
CA LEU A 201 -1.85 -17.94 -11.75
C LEU A 201 -3.08 -17.23 -11.18
N ARG A 202 -2.98 -16.66 -9.97
CA ARG A 202 -4.09 -15.93 -9.36
C ARG A 202 -3.68 -14.77 -8.48
N THR A 203 -2.55 -14.79 -7.77
CA THR A 203 -2.04 -13.62 -7.01
C THR A 203 -0.84 -13.01 -7.69
N ALA A 204 -0.89 -11.70 -7.93
CA ALA A 204 0.16 -10.95 -8.60
C ALA A 204 0.66 -9.77 -7.76
N LEU A 205 1.96 -9.46 -7.83
CA LEU A 205 2.53 -8.22 -7.28
C LEU A 205 2.98 -7.33 -8.43
N ASP A 206 2.40 -6.13 -8.53
CA ASP A 206 2.71 -5.17 -9.60
C ASP A 206 3.48 -3.97 -9.02
N MET A 207 4.79 -3.95 -9.27
CA MET A 207 5.74 -3.02 -8.68
C MET A 207 5.86 -1.76 -9.55
N GLY A 208 5.69 -0.57 -8.95
CA GLY A 208 5.80 0.70 -9.67
C GLY A 208 4.67 0.93 -10.68
N CYS A 209 3.47 0.43 -10.37
CA CYS A 209 2.29 0.26 -11.22
C CYS A 209 1.72 1.51 -11.93
N GLY A 210 2.20 2.73 -11.66
CA GLY A 210 1.56 3.96 -12.13
C GLY A 210 0.12 4.05 -11.62
N VAL A 211 -0.84 4.22 -12.53
CA VAL A 211 -2.30 4.23 -12.22
C VAL A 211 -2.93 2.83 -12.17
N ALA A 212 -2.12 1.76 -12.14
CA ALA A 212 -2.51 0.35 -12.04
C ALA A 212 -3.36 -0.19 -13.22
N SER A 213 -3.17 0.34 -14.44
CA SER A 213 -3.85 -0.17 -15.64
C SER A 213 -3.59 -1.65 -15.91
N PHE A 214 -2.37 -2.11 -15.63
CA PHE A 214 -2.00 -3.53 -15.74
C PHE A 214 -2.81 -4.39 -14.75
N GLY A 215 -2.77 -4.05 -13.46
CA GLY A 215 -3.54 -4.77 -12.43
C GLY A 215 -5.05 -4.73 -12.66
N GLY A 216 -5.59 -3.60 -13.16
CA GLY A 216 -7.00 -3.48 -13.53
C GLY A 216 -7.39 -4.39 -14.71
N SER A 217 -6.49 -4.58 -15.67
CA SER A 217 -6.74 -5.44 -16.83
C SER A 217 -6.64 -6.93 -16.48
N LEU A 218 -5.77 -7.31 -15.54
CA LEU A 218 -5.66 -8.68 -15.04
C LEU A 218 -6.94 -9.20 -14.33
N LEU A 219 -7.86 -8.32 -13.94
CA LEU A 219 -9.13 -8.71 -13.34
C LEU A 219 -9.99 -9.55 -14.29
N SER A 220 -9.94 -9.31 -15.61
CA SER A 220 -10.66 -10.13 -16.60
C SER A 220 -10.13 -11.57 -16.66
N GLU A 221 -8.84 -11.74 -16.39
CA GLU A 221 -8.18 -13.05 -16.36
C GLU A 221 -8.36 -13.78 -15.02
N GLY A 222 -9.12 -13.19 -14.09
CA GLY A 222 -9.28 -13.73 -12.75
C GLY A 222 -7.99 -13.67 -11.92
N ILE A 223 -7.04 -12.79 -12.27
CA ILE A 223 -5.81 -12.57 -11.50
C ILE A 223 -5.97 -11.33 -10.63
N LEU A 224 -5.71 -11.48 -9.34
CA LEU A 224 -5.76 -10.41 -8.36
C LEU A 224 -4.36 -9.82 -8.16
N ALA A 225 -4.09 -8.71 -8.86
CA ALA A 225 -2.86 -7.96 -8.70
C ALA A 225 -2.96 -6.96 -7.55
N LEU A 226 -1.99 -7.01 -6.63
CA LEU A 226 -1.76 -5.96 -5.66
C LEU A 226 -0.67 -5.03 -6.21
N SER A 227 -1.08 -3.84 -6.61
CA SER A 227 -0.19 -2.82 -7.15
C SER A 227 0.43 -1.97 -6.04
N PHE A 228 1.73 -1.70 -6.08
CA PHE A 228 2.35 -0.79 -5.10
C PHE A 228 3.35 0.19 -5.71
N ALA A 229 3.43 1.35 -5.06
CA ALA A 229 4.39 2.41 -5.36
C ALA A 229 4.56 3.29 -4.11
N PRO A 230 5.71 3.97 -3.96
CA PRO A 230 5.87 4.94 -2.88
C PRO A 230 4.95 6.14 -3.11
N ARG A 231 4.75 6.94 -2.05
CA ARG A 231 4.17 8.27 -2.22
C ARG A 231 5.09 9.09 -3.11
N ASP A 232 4.62 9.45 -4.30
CA ASP A 232 5.43 10.09 -5.33
C ASP A 232 5.25 11.62 -5.37
N SER A 233 6.10 12.29 -6.15
CA SER A 233 6.02 13.74 -6.36
C SER A 233 4.89 14.16 -7.31
N HIS A 234 4.23 13.18 -7.93
CA HIS A 234 3.01 13.40 -8.72
C HIS A 234 1.75 13.38 -7.85
N LYS A 235 1.88 13.01 -6.57
CA LYS A 235 0.85 13.02 -5.53
C LYS A 235 -0.45 12.37 -6.02
N ALA A 236 -0.48 11.07 -6.36
CA ALA A 236 -1.75 10.30 -6.42
C ALA A 236 -1.70 8.92 -7.10
N GLN A 237 -0.59 8.40 -7.63
CA GLN A 237 -0.62 7.16 -8.45
C GLN A 237 -1.43 6.00 -7.83
N ILE A 238 -1.13 5.66 -6.57
CA ILE A 238 -1.86 4.64 -5.81
C ILE A 238 -3.28 5.09 -5.47
N GLN A 239 -3.50 6.37 -5.15
CA GLN A 239 -4.82 6.91 -4.91
C GLN A 239 -5.73 6.79 -6.14
N PHE A 240 -5.20 6.98 -7.36
CA PHE A 240 -5.97 6.82 -8.60
C PHE A 240 -6.38 5.36 -8.80
N ALA A 241 -5.47 4.42 -8.55
CA ALA A 241 -5.79 2.99 -8.59
C ALA A 241 -6.90 2.63 -7.59
N LEU A 242 -6.80 3.12 -6.36
CA LEU A 242 -7.80 2.91 -5.31
C LEU A 242 -9.15 3.54 -5.66
N GLU A 243 -9.17 4.76 -6.21
CA GLU A 243 -10.40 5.43 -6.62
C GLU A 243 -11.13 4.67 -7.75
N ARG A 244 -10.36 4.01 -8.62
CA ARG A 244 -10.87 3.14 -9.69
C ARG A 244 -11.33 1.76 -9.23
N GLY A 245 -11.12 1.40 -7.97
CA GLY A 245 -11.48 0.08 -7.44
C GLY A 245 -10.46 -1.02 -7.74
N ILE A 246 -9.19 -0.68 -7.97
CA ILE A 246 -8.09 -1.60 -8.23
C ILE A 246 -7.28 -1.81 -6.93
N PRO A 247 -6.92 -3.06 -6.55
CA PRO A 247 -6.15 -3.29 -5.35
C PRO A 247 -4.78 -2.63 -5.42
N ALA A 248 -4.52 -1.71 -4.48
CA ALA A 248 -3.24 -1.02 -4.42
C ALA A 248 -2.83 -0.66 -2.99
N PHE A 249 -1.53 -0.44 -2.79
CA PHE A 249 -0.99 -0.13 -1.47
C PHE A 249 0.25 0.77 -1.56
N VAL A 250 0.43 1.69 -0.61
CA VAL A 250 1.61 2.57 -0.60
C VAL A 250 2.76 1.86 0.11
N LEU A 251 3.80 1.53 -0.65
CA LEU A 251 4.98 0.80 -0.17
C LEU A 251 6.23 1.21 -0.95
N MET A 252 7.39 0.91 -0.39
CA MET A 252 8.68 1.09 -1.04
C MET A 252 9.58 -0.11 -0.74
N LEU A 253 10.34 -0.58 -1.74
CA LEU A 253 11.51 -1.43 -1.50
C LEU A 253 12.63 -0.57 -0.93
N GLY A 254 12.83 -0.66 0.38
CA GLY A 254 13.75 0.18 1.13
C GLY A 254 14.79 -0.61 1.92
N THR A 255 14.84 -0.40 3.22
CA THR A 255 15.67 -1.11 4.19
C THR A 255 14.94 -2.30 4.84
N ARG A 256 13.61 -2.38 4.70
CA ARG A 256 12.75 -3.39 5.33
C ARG A 256 12.09 -4.32 4.31
N ARG A 257 11.76 -5.55 4.74
CA ARG A 257 10.91 -6.48 3.99
C ARG A 257 9.58 -5.81 3.69
N LEU A 258 9.01 -6.10 2.52
CA LEU A 258 7.62 -5.79 2.24
C LEU A 258 6.73 -6.62 3.17
N PRO A 259 5.58 -6.09 3.67
CA PRO A 259 4.77 -6.68 4.74
C PRO A 259 3.92 -7.87 4.26
N PHE A 260 4.50 -8.72 3.43
CA PHE A 260 3.92 -9.93 2.86
C PHE A 260 4.68 -11.16 3.37
N PRO A 261 4.01 -12.33 3.47
CA PRO A 261 4.67 -13.57 3.84
C PRO A 261 5.59 -14.02 2.72
N ALA A 262 6.48 -14.97 3.00
CA ALA A 262 7.29 -15.59 1.95
C ALA A 262 6.39 -16.39 0.99
N PHE A 263 6.77 -16.45 -0.28
CA PHE A 263 6.10 -17.19 -1.34
C PHE A 263 4.60 -16.90 -1.40
N ALA A 264 4.27 -15.61 -1.50
CA ALA A 264 2.90 -15.08 -1.50
C ALA A 264 2.31 -15.01 -2.91
N PHE A 265 3.12 -14.65 -3.90
CA PHE A 265 2.67 -14.31 -5.24
C PHE A 265 3.04 -15.40 -6.26
N ASP A 266 2.10 -15.70 -7.15
CA ASP A 266 2.32 -16.62 -8.29
C ASP A 266 3.12 -15.91 -9.40
N PHE A 267 3.00 -14.59 -9.46
CA PHE A 267 3.52 -13.75 -10.53
C PHE A 267 3.96 -12.37 -9.99
N ILE A 268 5.14 -11.89 -10.37
CA ILE A 268 5.62 -10.55 -10.04
C ILE A 268 5.96 -9.79 -11.31
N HIS A 269 5.44 -8.57 -11.41
CA HIS A 269 5.59 -7.71 -12.56
C HIS A 269 6.23 -6.37 -12.17
N CYS A 270 7.13 -5.88 -13.02
CA CYS A 270 7.63 -4.51 -12.98
C CYS A 270 7.64 -3.94 -14.41
N SER A 271 6.99 -2.80 -14.61
CA SER A 271 7.06 -2.05 -15.86
C SER A 271 7.62 -0.65 -15.59
N ARG A 272 8.91 -0.43 -15.92
CA ARG A 272 9.66 0.80 -15.63
C ARG A 272 9.51 1.26 -14.17
N CYS A 273 9.58 0.30 -13.24
CA CYS A 273 9.39 0.55 -11.82
C CYS A 273 10.54 1.32 -11.14
N LEU A 274 11.66 1.56 -11.84
CA LEU A 274 12.85 2.25 -11.34
C LEU A 274 13.45 1.59 -10.09
N ILE A 275 13.28 0.28 -9.94
CA ILE A 275 13.87 -0.51 -8.86
C ILE A 275 15.26 -0.98 -9.32
N PRO A 276 16.35 -0.60 -8.63
CA PRO A 276 17.69 -1.04 -8.98
C PRO A 276 17.94 -2.45 -8.44
N PHE A 277 17.40 -3.48 -9.09
CA PHE A 277 17.37 -4.86 -8.57
C PHE A 277 18.74 -5.43 -8.15
N THR A 278 19.81 -5.04 -8.83
CA THR A 278 21.19 -5.51 -8.59
C THR A 278 21.92 -4.73 -7.48
N ALA A 279 21.35 -3.59 -7.04
CA ALA A 279 21.98 -2.77 -6.01
C ALA A 279 22.03 -3.47 -4.65
N TYR A 280 22.99 -3.04 -3.82
CA TYR A 280 23.18 -3.54 -2.45
C TYR A 280 23.31 -5.06 -2.42
N ASN A 281 24.19 -5.63 -3.26
CA ASN A 281 24.39 -7.09 -3.35
C ASN A 281 23.09 -7.82 -3.72
N ALA A 282 22.36 -7.29 -4.70
CA ALA A 282 21.08 -7.82 -5.17
C ALA A 282 19.97 -7.91 -4.11
N THR A 283 20.06 -7.20 -2.98
CA THR A 283 19.11 -7.31 -1.86
C THR A 283 17.65 -7.07 -2.28
N TYR A 284 17.41 -6.18 -3.26
CA TYR A 284 16.07 -5.96 -3.79
C TYR A 284 15.56 -7.14 -4.62
N PHE A 285 16.41 -7.79 -5.41
CA PHE A 285 16.06 -9.03 -6.10
C PHE A 285 15.81 -10.16 -5.09
N ILE A 286 16.59 -10.27 -4.01
CA ILE A 286 16.38 -11.27 -2.95
C ILE A 286 14.99 -11.09 -2.31
N GLU A 287 14.54 -9.86 -2.09
CA GLU A 287 13.18 -9.63 -1.56
C GLU A 287 12.09 -10.04 -2.55
N VAL A 288 12.29 -9.78 -3.85
CA VAL A 288 11.41 -10.29 -4.91
C VAL A 288 11.39 -11.81 -4.90
N ASP A 289 12.56 -12.44 -4.78
CA ASP A 289 12.70 -13.89 -4.69
C ASP A 289 11.93 -14.45 -3.49
N ARG A 290 12.10 -13.87 -2.30
CA ARG A 290 11.38 -14.28 -1.08
C ARG A 290 9.87 -14.28 -1.29
N LEU A 291 9.35 -13.33 -2.05
CA LEU A 291 7.92 -13.13 -2.27
C LEU A 291 7.34 -14.02 -3.39
N LEU A 292 8.13 -14.34 -4.41
CA LEU A 292 7.72 -15.15 -5.54
C LEU A 292 7.71 -16.64 -5.17
N ARG A 293 6.60 -17.33 -5.44
CA ARG A 293 6.49 -18.78 -5.26
C ARG A 293 7.46 -19.52 -6.19
N PRO A 294 8.04 -20.65 -5.76
CA PRO A 294 8.70 -21.60 -6.66
C PRO A 294 7.76 -21.96 -7.82
N GLY A 295 8.30 -22.06 -9.03
CA GLY A 295 7.54 -22.25 -10.27
C GLY A 295 6.78 -21.00 -10.78
N GLY A 296 6.79 -19.91 -10.02
CA GLY A 296 6.18 -18.63 -10.39
C GLY A 296 7.03 -17.82 -11.37
N TYR A 297 6.47 -16.71 -11.87
CA TYR A 297 7.07 -15.92 -12.94
C TYR A 297 7.45 -14.51 -12.50
N LEU A 298 8.63 -14.05 -12.91
CA LEU A 298 9.10 -12.67 -12.78
C LEU A 298 9.16 -12.02 -14.16
N VAL A 299 8.44 -10.91 -14.34
CA VAL A 299 8.44 -10.13 -15.58
C VAL A 299 8.93 -8.72 -15.33
N ILE A 300 9.96 -8.32 -16.07
CA ILE A 300 10.52 -6.97 -16.03
C ILE A 300 10.46 -6.37 -17.43
N SER A 301 9.80 -5.21 -17.54
CA SER A 301 9.62 -4.46 -18.78
C SER A 301 10.21 -3.06 -18.66
N GLY A 302 11.12 -2.72 -19.57
CA GLY A 302 11.85 -1.46 -19.60
C GLY A 302 13.32 -1.60 -19.15
N PRO A 303 14.01 -0.48 -18.87
CA PRO A 303 15.43 -0.52 -18.52
C PRO A 303 15.68 -1.40 -17.27
N PRO A 304 16.76 -2.21 -17.26
CA PRO A 304 17.83 -2.25 -18.26
C PRO A 304 17.62 -3.23 -19.43
N VAL A 305 16.48 -3.92 -19.53
CA VAL A 305 16.26 -5.01 -20.51
C VAL A 305 16.44 -4.51 -21.94
N GLN A 306 17.46 -5.04 -22.64
CA GLN A 306 17.89 -4.64 -23.98
C GLN A 306 17.94 -3.12 -24.20
N TRP A 307 18.27 -2.36 -23.14
CA TRP A 307 18.17 -0.91 -23.18
C TRP A 307 19.50 -0.28 -23.63
N PRO A 308 19.50 0.63 -24.62
CA PRO A 308 20.74 1.25 -25.10
C PRO A 308 21.53 1.91 -23.98
N LYS A 309 22.85 1.66 -23.95
CA LYS A 309 23.80 2.19 -22.95
C LYS A 309 23.57 1.67 -21.52
N GLN A 310 22.88 0.55 -21.37
CA GLN A 310 22.71 -0.15 -20.08
C GLN A 310 23.08 -1.63 -20.18
N ASP A 311 24.02 -1.97 -21.08
CA ASP A 311 24.45 -3.35 -21.33
C ASP A 311 25.02 -4.00 -20.07
N LYS A 312 25.71 -3.21 -19.24
CA LYS A 312 26.24 -3.68 -17.96
C LYS A 312 25.12 -3.99 -16.97
N GLU A 313 24.20 -3.07 -16.75
CA GLU A 313 23.07 -3.26 -15.83
C GLU A 313 22.18 -4.43 -16.28
N TRP A 314 22.06 -4.64 -17.59
CA TRP A 314 21.38 -5.79 -18.15
C TRP A 314 22.13 -7.11 -17.90
N ALA A 315 23.45 -7.12 -18.08
CA ALA A 315 24.29 -8.27 -17.76
C ALA A 315 24.25 -8.61 -16.26
N ASP A 316 24.34 -7.59 -15.39
CA ASP A 316 24.27 -7.74 -13.94
C ASP A 316 22.90 -8.33 -13.52
N LEU A 317 21.80 -7.85 -14.11
CA LEU A 317 20.45 -8.36 -13.83
C LEU A 317 20.32 -9.85 -14.23
N GLN A 318 20.83 -10.22 -15.40
CA GLN A 318 20.89 -11.61 -15.84
C GLN A 318 21.81 -12.46 -14.95
N ALA A 319 22.91 -11.92 -14.46
CA ALA A 319 23.83 -12.61 -13.55
C ALA A 319 23.16 -12.93 -12.20
N VAL A 320 22.39 -11.99 -11.63
CA VAL A 320 21.60 -12.25 -10.42
C VAL A 320 20.57 -13.36 -10.65
N ALA A 321 19.80 -13.28 -11.74
CA ALA A 321 18.79 -14.29 -12.06
C ALA A 321 19.42 -15.69 -12.21
N ARG A 322 20.57 -15.79 -12.90
CA ARG A 322 21.33 -17.04 -13.04
C ARG A 322 21.88 -17.55 -11.71
N ALA A 323 22.37 -16.67 -10.83
CA ALA A 323 22.87 -17.06 -9.50
C ALA A 323 21.78 -17.66 -8.60
N LEU A 324 20.50 -17.34 -8.87
CA LEU A 324 19.33 -17.90 -8.21
C LEU A 324 18.65 -19.01 -9.00
N CYS A 325 19.24 -19.47 -10.11
CA CYS A 325 18.71 -20.51 -10.99
C CYS A 325 17.36 -20.21 -11.63
N TYR A 326 17.05 -18.93 -11.87
CA TYR A 326 15.88 -18.57 -12.65
C TYR A 326 16.06 -19.05 -14.11
N GLU A 327 15.06 -19.74 -14.61
CA GLU A 327 14.98 -20.16 -16.01
C GLU A 327 14.57 -18.96 -16.86
N LEU A 328 15.36 -18.62 -17.88
CA LEU A 328 15.01 -17.59 -18.84
C LEU A 328 13.99 -18.15 -19.84
N ILE A 329 12.75 -17.66 -19.77
CA ILE A 329 11.66 -18.09 -20.66
C ILE A 329 11.69 -17.30 -21.97
N ALA A 330 11.82 -15.98 -21.89
CA ALA A 330 11.84 -15.13 -23.06
C ALA A 330 12.53 -13.79 -22.80
N VAL A 331 13.16 -13.25 -23.84
CA VAL A 331 13.49 -11.82 -23.96
C VAL A 331 12.83 -11.33 -25.24
N ASP A 332 11.80 -10.50 -25.12
CA ASP A 332 10.99 -10.00 -26.23
C ASP A 332 11.00 -8.48 -26.22
N GLY A 333 11.87 -7.90 -27.06
CA GLY A 333 12.21 -6.48 -27.03
C GLY A 333 12.72 -6.07 -25.65
N ASN A 334 12.05 -5.08 -25.04
CA ASN A 334 12.43 -4.55 -23.73
C ASN A 334 11.74 -5.28 -22.56
N THR A 335 11.29 -6.51 -22.76
CA THR A 335 10.62 -7.34 -21.74
C THR A 335 11.37 -8.64 -21.56
N VAL A 336 11.71 -8.97 -20.31
CA VAL A 336 12.27 -10.27 -19.92
C VAL A 336 11.28 -11.02 -19.04
N ILE A 337 11.21 -12.32 -19.25
CA ILE A 337 10.38 -13.25 -18.47
C ILE A 337 11.30 -14.35 -17.94
N TRP A 338 11.30 -14.49 -16.62
CA TRP A 338 11.94 -15.61 -15.94
C TRP A 338 10.93 -16.45 -15.17
N LYS A 339 11.22 -17.73 -15.03
CA LYS A 339 10.53 -18.65 -14.12
C LYS A 339 11.45 -18.99 -12.94
N LYS A 340 10.93 -18.86 -11.72
CA LYS A 340 11.63 -19.26 -10.50
C LYS A 340 11.72 -20.80 -10.45
N PRO A 341 12.86 -21.40 -10.06
CA PRO A 341 12.97 -22.86 -9.95
C PRO A 341 11.95 -23.43 -8.96
N ASP A 342 11.55 -24.69 -9.16
CA ASP A 342 10.57 -25.37 -8.30
C ASP A 342 11.15 -25.76 -6.92
N GLY A 343 12.48 -25.79 -6.79
CA GLY A 343 13.21 -26.10 -5.56
C GLY A 343 14.10 -24.94 -5.07
N ASP A 344 15.10 -25.28 -4.26
CA ASP A 344 16.05 -24.31 -3.72
C ASP A 344 16.88 -23.60 -4.80
N SER A 345 17.23 -22.35 -4.55
CA SER A 345 18.17 -21.59 -5.38
C SER A 345 19.55 -22.26 -5.40
N CYS A 346 20.20 -22.31 -6.56
CA CYS A 346 21.46 -23.05 -6.70
C CYS A 346 22.68 -22.41 -6.04
N LEU A 347 22.59 -21.13 -5.64
CA LEU A 347 23.61 -20.37 -4.89
C LEU A 347 25.05 -20.83 -5.16
N PRO A 348 25.57 -20.64 -6.38
CA PRO A 348 26.87 -21.16 -6.74
C PRO A 348 27.96 -20.58 -5.84
N ASN A 349 28.90 -21.44 -5.44
CA ASN A 349 30.11 -21.03 -4.71
C ASN A 349 30.84 -19.95 -5.54
N GLN A 350 31.17 -18.82 -4.90
CA GLN A 350 31.81 -17.65 -5.53
C GLN A 350 30.93 -16.87 -6.54
N ASN A 351 29.64 -16.69 -6.27
CA ASN A 351 28.83 -15.74 -7.04
C ASN A 351 29.27 -14.28 -6.82
N GLU A 352 29.18 -13.46 -7.87
CA GLU A 352 29.66 -12.06 -7.91
C GLU A 352 28.97 -11.13 -6.89
N PHE A 353 27.83 -11.56 -6.35
CA PHE A 353 26.99 -10.77 -5.45
C PHE A 353 27.20 -11.13 -3.97
N GLY A 354 27.96 -12.18 -3.66
CA GLY A 354 28.15 -12.67 -2.29
C GLY A 354 26.88 -13.26 -1.66
N LEU A 355 25.97 -13.80 -2.48
CA LEU A 355 24.74 -14.44 -2.05
C LEU A 355 25.05 -15.75 -1.32
N GLY A 356 24.37 -15.97 -0.20
CA GLY A 356 24.39 -17.22 0.54
C GLY A 356 23.01 -17.51 1.13
N SER A 357 22.83 -18.71 1.68
CA SER A 357 21.58 -19.11 2.34
C SER A 357 21.38 -18.37 3.65
N CYS A 358 20.12 -18.09 4.00
CA CYS A 358 19.79 -17.58 5.32
C CYS A 358 19.85 -18.68 6.38
N ASP A 359 20.26 -18.30 7.60
CA ASP A 359 20.06 -19.17 8.77
C ASP A 359 18.57 -19.42 9.00
N GLU A 360 18.21 -20.67 9.31
CA GLU A 360 16.82 -21.11 9.55
C GLU A 360 16.23 -20.61 10.89
N SER A 361 16.99 -19.80 11.63
CA SER A 361 16.59 -19.28 12.95
C SER A 361 15.36 -18.35 12.93
N ASN A 362 14.98 -17.83 11.76
CA ASN A 362 13.89 -16.86 11.64
C ASN A 362 12.95 -17.22 10.48
N ASP A 363 11.65 -17.27 10.78
CA ASP A 363 10.61 -17.50 9.78
C ASP A 363 10.66 -16.41 8.68
N PRO A 364 10.81 -16.78 7.39
CA PRO A 364 10.88 -15.82 6.29
C PRO A 364 9.55 -15.09 6.02
N SER A 365 8.44 -15.56 6.59
CA SER A 365 7.14 -14.89 6.58
C SER A 365 7.01 -13.80 7.64
N ASN A 366 7.95 -13.69 8.59
CA ASN A 366 8.01 -12.55 9.48
C ASN A 366 8.54 -11.32 8.74
N ALA A 367 7.66 -10.35 8.48
CA ALA A 367 7.96 -9.22 7.60
C ALA A 367 7.66 -7.83 8.19
N TRP A 368 6.82 -7.73 9.22
CA TRP A 368 6.47 -6.42 9.80
C TRP A 368 7.68 -5.78 10.49
N TYR A 369 8.17 -4.67 9.92
CA TYR A 369 9.39 -3.97 10.35
C TYR A 369 10.65 -4.85 10.44
N PHE A 370 10.66 -5.96 9.70
CA PHE A 370 11.82 -6.81 9.59
C PHE A 370 12.80 -6.20 8.57
N LYS A 371 14.08 -6.07 8.93
CA LYS A 371 15.11 -5.54 8.01
C LYS A 371 15.34 -6.51 6.85
N LEU A 372 15.60 -5.99 5.65
CA LEU A 372 16.02 -6.81 4.52
C LEU A 372 17.28 -7.59 4.87
N ARG A 373 17.35 -8.82 4.39
CA ARG A 373 18.51 -9.69 4.56
C ARG A 373 19.26 -9.81 3.24
N ARG A 374 20.57 -10.00 3.35
CA ARG A 374 21.49 -10.23 2.22
C ARG A 374 21.69 -11.72 1.96
N CYS A 375 20.70 -12.54 2.29
CA CYS A 375 20.74 -13.99 2.17
C CYS A 375 19.44 -14.48 1.54
N VAL A 376 19.51 -15.63 0.88
CA VAL A 376 18.41 -16.21 0.13
C VAL A 376 17.67 -17.20 1.02
N THR A 377 16.34 -17.14 0.97
CA THR A 377 15.46 -18.01 1.75
C THR A 377 15.35 -19.37 1.07
N SER A 378 15.62 -20.45 1.78
CA SER A 378 15.38 -21.81 1.27
C SER A 378 13.88 -22.09 1.22
N THR A 379 13.46 -22.89 0.25
CA THR A 379 12.09 -23.40 0.13
C THR A 379 11.72 -24.31 1.31
N SER A 380 12.69 -25.00 1.93
CA SER A 380 12.43 -25.81 3.13
C SER A 380 12.05 -24.96 4.35
N SER A 381 12.41 -23.67 4.37
CA SER A 381 12.18 -22.76 5.50
C SER A 381 10.71 -22.43 5.74
N VAL A 382 9.82 -22.81 4.81
CA VAL A 382 8.36 -22.68 4.98
C VAL A 382 7.74 -24.06 4.77
N ASN A 383 7.05 -24.57 5.78
CA ASN A 383 6.35 -25.84 5.67
C ASN A 383 5.15 -25.73 4.72
N GLY A 384 5.15 -26.53 3.65
CA GLY A 384 3.94 -26.80 2.88
C GLY A 384 4.09 -26.95 1.38
N GLU A 385 2.96 -27.24 0.73
CA GLU A 385 2.83 -27.28 -0.73
C GLU A 385 2.35 -25.92 -1.23
N TYR A 386 3.30 -25.09 -1.64
CA TYR A 386 3.06 -23.74 -2.15
C TYR A 386 3.65 -23.41 -3.55
N PRO A 387 4.46 -24.27 -4.21
CA PRO A 387 4.86 -24.03 -5.60
C PRO A 387 3.68 -23.90 -6.57
N VAL A 388 3.85 -23.05 -7.59
CA VAL A 388 2.89 -22.92 -8.69
C VAL A 388 2.83 -24.24 -9.47
N GLY A 389 1.63 -24.71 -9.80
CA GLY A 389 1.40 -25.99 -10.47
C GLY A 389 1.18 -27.18 -9.53
N ILE A 390 1.67 -27.10 -8.28
CA ILE A 390 1.35 -28.06 -7.21
C ILE A 390 0.11 -27.62 -6.43
N ILE A 391 0.03 -26.32 -6.09
CA ILE A 391 -1.18 -25.77 -5.47
C ILE A 391 -2.39 -25.92 -6.42
N PRO A 392 -3.61 -26.13 -5.88
CA PRO A 392 -4.80 -26.19 -6.71
C PRO A 392 -4.98 -24.91 -7.52
N LYS A 393 -5.54 -25.06 -8.72
CA LYS A 393 -5.91 -23.92 -9.56
C LYS A 393 -7.02 -23.10 -8.91
N TRP A 394 -7.13 -21.85 -9.29
CA TRP A 394 -8.29 -21.04 -8.97
C TRP A 394 -9.55 -21.56 -9.71
N PRO A 395 -10.72 -21.67 -9.06
CA PRO A 395 -11.05 -21.25 -7.69
C PRO A 395 -10.88 -22.32 -6.59
N ASP A 396 -10.47 -23.55 -6.92
CA ASP A 396 -10.43 -24.68 -5.97
C ASP A 396 -9.56 -24.42 -4.73
N ARG A 397 -8.50 -23.61 -4.87
CA ARG A 397 -7.64 -23.24 -3.72
C ARG A 397 -8.35 -22.40 -2.66
N LEU A 398 -9.47 -21.75 -2.97
CA LEU A 398 -10.20 -20.89 -2.03
C LEU A 398 -10.67 -21.63 -0.79
N THR A 399 -11.13 -22.87 -0.93
CA THR A 399 -11.74 -23.66 0.16
C THR A 399 -10.89 -24.84 0.62
N ARG A 400 -9.80 -25.14 -0.09
CA ARG A 400 -8.86 -26.19 0.33
C ARG A 400 -8.00 -25.69 1.47
N ALA A 401 -8.00 -26.41 2.59
CA ALA A 401 -7.17 -26.08 3.74
C ALA A 401 -5.68 -26.31 3.39
N PRO A 402 -4.83 -25.28 3.44
CA PRO A 402 -3.41 -25.43 3.17
C PRO A 402 -2.65 -25.98 4.37
N SER A 403 -1.53 -26.66 4.12
CA SER A 403 -0.62 -27.11 5.19
C SER A 403 -0.08 -25.95 6.03
N ARG A 404 0.09 -24.75 5.45
CA ARG A 404 0.47 -23.54 6.19
C ARG A 404 -0.50 -23.17 7.30
N ALA A 405 -1.73 -23.68 7.30
CA ALA A 405 -2.66 -23.46 8.41
C ALA A 405 -2.12 -24.02 9.74
N LEU A 406 -1.24 -25.03 9.69
CA LEU A 406 -0.59 -25.65 10.86
C LEU A 406 0.32 -24.70 11.65
N VAL A 407 0.57 -23.47 11.16
CA VAL A 407 1.17 -22.38 11.96
C VAL A 407 0.36 -22.09 13.24
N VAL A 408 -0.91 -22.46 13.26
CA VAL A 408 -1.75 -22.48 14.45
C VAL A 408 -2.07 -23.94 14.82
N LYS A 409 -2.04 -24.26 16.13
CA LYS A 409 -2.47 -25.57 16.64
C LYS A 409 -3.88 -25.90 16.16
N ASN A 410 -4.08 -27.10 15.62
CA ASN A 410 -5.34 -27.55 14.99
C ASN A 410 -5.78 -26.67 13.81
N GLY A 411 -4.83 -26.03 13.12
CA GLY A 411 -5.10 -25.00 12.12
C GLY A 411 -5.97 -25.43 10.95
N ILE A 412 -5.87 -26.69 10.49
CA ILE A 412 -6.70 -27.22 9.40
C ILE A 412 -8.19 -27.23 9.78
N ASP A 413 -8.52 -27.68 10.99
CA ASP A 413 -9.91 -27.70 11.45
C ASP A 413 -10.42 -26.29 11.76
N LEU A 414 -9.55 -25.43 12.32
CA LEU A 414 -9.86 -24.02 12.51
C LEU A 414 -10.11 -23.29 11.19
N PHE A 415 -9.35 -23.59 10.13
CA PHE A 415 -9.57 -23.05 8.79
C PHE A 415 -10.96 -23.42 8.23
N ARG A 416 -11.33 -24.70 8.36
CA ARG A 416 -12.65 -25.18 7.92
C ARG A 416 -13.78 -24.54 8.74
N ALA A 417 -13.58 -24.40 10.04
CA ALA A 417 -14.53 -23.73 10.93
C ALA A 417 -14.66 -22.24 10.61
N ASP A 418 -13.55 -21.54 10.36
CA ASP A 418 -13.49 -20.13 9.97
C ASP A 418 -14.23 -19.89 8.65
N THR A 419 -13.97 -20.74 7.64
CA THR A 419 -14.68 -20.68 6.34
C THR A 419 -16.19 -20.81 6.52
N ARG A 420 -16.68 -21.86 7.19
CA ARG A 420 -18.13 -22.05 7.43
C ARG A 420 -18.74 -20.91 8.24
N ARG A 421 -18.01 -20.43 9.26
CA ARG A 421 -18.44 -19.34 10.13
C ARG A 421 -18.67 -18.07 9.31
N TRP A 422 -17.73 -17.70 8.45
CA TRP A 422 -17.81 -16.47 7.67
C TRP A 422 -18.83 -16.55 6.53
N THR A 423 -19.00 -17.71 5.89
CA THR A 423 -20.09 -17.91 4.92
C THR A 423 -21.45 -17.55 5.52
N ARG A 424 -21.75 -18.08 6.71
CA ARG A 424 -23.02 -17.78 7.42
C ARG A 424 -23.11 -16.32 7.86
N ARG A 425 -22.02 -15.75 8.39
CA ARG A 425 -22.01 -14.36 8.88
C ARG A 425 -22.19 -13.34 7.76
N VAL A 426 -21.53 -13.54 6.62
CA VAL A 426 -21.68 -12.68 5.45
C VAL A 426 -23.09 -12.80 4.87
N ALA A 427 -23.68 -14.01 4.85
CA ALA A 427 -25.08 -14.17 4.44
C ALA A 427 -26.04 -13.38 5.33
N TYR A 428 -25.85 -13.39 6.66
CA TYR A 428 -26.65 -12.59 7.59
C TYR A 428 -26.46 -11.08 7.38
N TYR A 429 -25.21 -10.63 7.17
CA TYR A 429 -24.91 -9.24 6.85
C TYR A 429 -25.67 -8.75 5.62
N LYS A 430 -25.69 -9.56 4.55
CA LYS A 430 -26.40 -9.21 3.31
C LYS A 430 -27.91 -9.28 3.48
N ASN A 431 -28.42 -10.41 3.98
CA ASN A 431 -29.84 -10.76 3.84
C ASN A 431 -30.69 -10.26 5.02
N THR A 432 -30.11 -10.13 6.21
CA THR A 432 -30.86 -9.73 7.42
C THR A 432 -30.55 -8.30 7.81
N LEU A 433 -29.27 -7.89 7.79
CA LEU A 433 -28.88 -6.52 8.07
C LEU A 433 -28.98 -5.59 6.83
N ASN A 434 -29.33 -6.14 5.66
CA ASN A 434 -29.51 -5.41 4.40
C ASN A 434 -28.31 -4.54 4.01
N LEU A 435 -27.09 -5.02 4.30
CA LEU A 435 -25.87 -4.30 3.94
C LEU A 435 -25.62 -4.40 2.44
N LYS A 436 -25.10 -3.32 1.85
CA LYS A 436 -24.84 -3.16 0.40
C LYS A 436 -23.73 -4.07 -0.18
N LEU A 437 -23.29 -5.09 0.56
CA LEU A 437 -22.29 -6.07 0.10
C LEU A 437 -22.84 -6.85 -1.10
N GLY A 438 -22.10 -6.88 -2.21
CA GLY A 438 -22.54 -7.47 -3.48
C GLY A 438 -23.17 -6.46 -4.45
N SER A 439 -23.42 -5.22 -4.03
CA SER A 439 -23.88 -4.16 -4.92
C SER A 439 -22.72 -3.37 -5.57
N PRO A 440 -22.95 -2.70 -6.71
CA PRO A 440 -22.01 -1.76 -7.34
C PRO A 440 -21.45 -0.65 -6.44
N ALA A 441 -22.12 -0.35 -5.32
CA ALA A 441 -21.74 0.69 -4.38
C ALA A 441 -20.59 0.29 -3.43
N VAL A 442 -20.27 -1.00 -3.32
CA VAL A 442 -19.17 -1.50 -2.49
C VAL A 442 -18.18 -2.22 -3.38
N ARG A 443 -16.95 -1.73 -3.42
CA ARG A 443 -15.86 -2.32 -4.22
C ARG A 443 -14.60 -2.56 -3.39
N ASN A 444 -14.15 -1.54 -2.66
CA ASN A 444 -12.95 -1.58 -1.84
C ASN A 444 -13.33 -2.00 -0.42
N VAL A 445 -13.02 -3.24 -0.05
CA VAL A 445 -13.34 -3.79 1.27
C VAL A 445 -12.06 -4.01 2.07
N MET A 446 -12.11 -3.75 3.38
CA MET A 446 -11.03 -4.08 4.30
C MET A 446 -11.55 -5.03 5.38
N ASP A 447 -10.78 -6.09 5.66
CA ASP A 447 -10.96 -6.90 6.86
C ASP A 447 -9.76 -6.69 7.78
N MET A 448 -9.99 -5.98 8.89
CA MET A 448 -8.91 -5.51 9.77
C MET A 448 -8.29 -6.65 10.60
N ASN A 449 -8.94 -7.81 10.69
CA ASN A 449 -8.49 -8.93 11.51
C ASN A 449 -8.78 -10.28 10.83
N ALA A 450 -8.17 -10.46 9.66
CA ALA A 450 -8.58 -11.47 8.69
C ALA A 450 -8.31 -12.93 9.09
N PHE A 451 -7.37 -13.20 10.00
CA PHE A 451 -6.97 -14.55 10.39
C PHE A 451 -6.66 -15.45 9.17
N PHE A 452 -7.56 -16.38 8.78
CA PHE A 452 -7.43 -17.22 7.57
C PHE A 452 -8.15 -16.67 6.31
N GLY A 453 -8.68 -15.44 6.38
CA GLY A 453 -9.36 -14.76 5.27
C GLY A 453 -10.76 -15.31 4.99
N GLY A 454 -11.41 -15.97 5.96
CA GLY A 454 -12.74 -16.55 5.78
C GLY A 454 -13.79 -15.53 5.33
N PHE A 455 -13.74 -14.30 5.85
CA PHE A 455 -14.61 -13.21 5.44
C PHE A 455 -14.47 -12.87 3.96
N ALA A 456 -13.24 -12.67 3.48
CA ALA A 456 -12.99 -12.38 2.06
C ALA A 456 -13.38 -13.53 1.14
N ALA A 457 -13.17 -14.78 1.57
CA ALA A 457 -13.61 -15.93 0.79
C ALA A 457 -15.13 -16.04 0.67
N ALA A 458 -15.86 -15.63 1.70
CA ALA A 458 -17.33 -15.58 1.66
C ALA A 458 -17.87 -14.46 0.74
N LEU A 459 -17.01 -13.51 0.34
CA LEU A 459 -17.33 -12.42 -0.59
C LEU A 459 -16.81 -12.65 -2.01
N VAL A 460 -16.21 -13.81 -2.30
CA VAL A 460 -15.51 -14.06 -3.58
C VAL A 460 -16.41 -13.90 -4.81
N SER A 461 -17.72 -14.17 -4.67
CA SER A 461 -18.70 -14.08 -5.73
C SER A 461 -19.18 -12.65 -5.98
N ASP A 462 -18.88 -11.73 -5.06
CA ASP A 462 -19.23 -10.33 -5.20
C ASP A 462 -18.15 -9.60 -6.02
N PRO A 463 -18.49 -8.49 -6.68
CA PRO A 463 -17.53 -7.69 -7.45
C PRO A 463 -16.61 -6.84 -6.54
N VAL A 464 -16.10 -7.41 -5.44
CA VAL A 464 -15.26 -6.73 -4.45
C VAL A 464 -13.82 -7.25 -4.48
N TRP A 465 -12.91 -6.47 -3.93
CA TRP A 465 -11.63 -7.01 -3.46
C TRP A 465 -11.48 -6.68 -1.98
N VAL A 466 -10.81 -7.56 -1.24
CA VAL A 466 -10.63 -7.41 0.20
C VAL A 466 -9.16 -7.25 0.53
N MET A 467 -8.82 -6.12 1.16
CA MET A 467 -7.54 -5.98 1.87
C MET A 467 -7.64 -6.78 3.16
N ASN A 468 -7.10 -7.99 3.17
CA ASN A 468 -7.05 -8.83 4.36
C ASN A 468 -5.87 -8.43 5.25
N VAL A 469 -6.14 -7.89 6.43
CA VAL A 469 -5.08 -7.48 7.35
C VAL A 469 -4.90 -8.53 8.44
N VAL A 470 -3.67 -9.04 8.56
CA VAL A 470 -3.27 -9.87 9.70
C VAL A 470 -2.48 -9.01 10.67
N PRO A 471 -2.96 -8.79 11.91
CA PRO A 471 -2.25 -7.98 12.87
C PRO A 471 -0.84 -8.51 13.14
N ALA A 472 0.17 -7.64 13.10
CA ALA A 472 1.59 -8.03 13.15
C ALA A 472 2.02 -8.81 14.41
N ARG A 473 1.23 -8.74 15.48
CA ARG A 473 1.47 -9.43 16.76
C ARG A 473 0.60 -10.68 16.95
N LYS A 474 -0.13 -11.11 15.92
CA LYS A 474 -0.92 -12.35 15.89
C LYS A 474 -0.15 -13.43 15.10
N PRO A 475 -0.56 -14.72 15.18
CA PRO A 475 0.07 -15.79 14.41
C PRO A 475 0.14 -15.45 12.91
N LEU A 476 1.23 -15.87 12.25
CA LEU A 476 1.61 -15.57 10.85
C LEU A 476 0.70 -16.27 9.82
N THR A 477 -0.60 -15.97 9.89
CA THR A 477 -1.66 -16.60 9.10
C THR A 477 -1.82 -16.00 7.71
N LEU A 478 -1.10 -14.92 7.39
CA LEU A 478 -1.20 -14.27 6.08
C LEU A 478 -0.74 -15.21 4.94
N GLY A 479 0.21 -16.11 5.19
CA GLY A 479 0.62 -17.13 4.21
C GLY A 479 -0.53 -18.04 3.78
N VAL A 480 -1.46 -18.33 4.70
CA VAL A 480 -2.69 -19.11 4.42
C VAL A 480 -3.62 -18.33 3.49
N ILE A 481 -3.80 -17.03 3.74
CA ILE A 481 -4.66 -16.14 2.91
C ILE A 481 -4.18 -16.15 1.45
N TYR A 482 -2.86 -16.07 1.23
CA TYR A 482 -2.29 -16.12 -0.12
C TYR A 482 -2.43 -17.49 -0.78
N GLU A 483 -2.38 -18.60 -0.04
CA GLU A 483 -2.66 -19.94 -0.58
C GLU A 483 -4.12 -20.14 -0.98
N ARG A 484 -5.05 -19.41 -0.35
CA ARG A 484 -6.45 -19.33 -0.81
C ARG A 484 -6.61 -18.52 -2.10
N GLY A 485 -5.56 -17.86 -2.59
CA GLY A 485 -5.63 -16.95 -3.72
C GLY A 485 -6.25 -15.60 -3.42
N LEU A 486 -6.12 -15.15 -2.18
CA LEU A 486 -6.52 -13.82 -1.72
C LEU A 486 -5.26 -12.96 -1.47
N ILE A 487 -5.45 -11.65 -1.29
CA ILE A 487 -4.36 -10.69 -1.03
C ILE A 487 -4.51 -10.07 0.36
N GLY A 488 -3.41 -9.58 0.91
CA GLY A 488 -3.41 -8.96 2.24
C GLY A 488 -2.04 -8.49 2.71
N VAL A 489 -2.00 -7.89 3.90
CA VAL A 489 -0.79 -7.31 4.49
C VAL A 489 -0.70 -7.61 5.99
N TYR A 490 0.52 -7.67 6.50
CA TYR A 490 0.76 -7.51 7.93
C TYR A 490 0.68 -6.04 8.31
N HIS A 491 0.08 -5.73 9.47
CA HIS A 491 -0.01 -4.37 9.96
C HIS A 491 -0.19 -4.30 11.49
N ASP A 492 0.34 -3.25 12.13
CA ASP A 492 0.06 -2.94 13.55
C ASP A 492 -0.94 -1.78 13.62
N TRP A 493 -2.17 -2.08 14.08
CA TRP A 493 -3.28 -1.11 14.19
C TRP A 493 -3.08 -0.01 15.24
N CYS A 494 -1.98 -0.02 16.00
CA CYS A 494 -1.58 1.14 16.78
C CYS A 494 -0.74 2.15 15.98
N GLU A 495 -0.59 1.93 14.67
CA GLU A 495 0.04 2.86 13.74
C GLU A 495 -0.91 3.12 12.56
N PRO A 496 -0.84 4.30 11.93
CA PRO A 496 -1.63 4.57 10.74
C PRO A 496 -1.32 3.60 9.57
N PHE A 497 -2.35 3.28 8.80
CA PHE A 497 -2.30 2.39 7.65
C PHE A 497 -1.76 3.14 6.42
N SER A 498 -0.90 2.48 5.65
CA SER A 498 -0.21 3.07 4.48
C SER A 498 -1.15 3.18 3.25
N THR A 499 -2.19 3.98 3.40
CA THR A 499 -3.21 4.26 2.37
C THR A 499 -3.64 5.71 2.39
N TYR A 500 -4.19 6.19 1.27
CA TYR A 500 -4.77 7.53 1.18
C TYR A 500 -6.10 7.62 1.94
N PRO A 501 -6.49 8.81 2.43
CA PRO A 501 -7.81 8.99 3.02
C PRO A 501 -8.94 8.65 2.03
N ARG A 502 -10.08 8.16 2.53
CA ARG A 502 -11.30 7.83 1.75
C ARG A 502 -11.04 6.77 0.66
N THR A 503 -10.41 5.68 1.05
CA THR A 503 -10.07 4.55 0.18
C THR A 503 -11.12 3.44 0.18
N TYR A 504 -11.68 3.10 1.35
CA TYR A 504 -12.53 1.91 1.49
C TYR A 504 -14.01 2.28 1.57
N ASP A 505 -14.84 1.48 0.90
CA ASP A 505 -16.31 1.58 0.92
C ASP A 505 -16.87 0.82 2.13
N PHE A 506 -16.18 -0.24 2.54
CA PHE A 506 -16.60 -1.13 3.62
C PHE A 506 -15.41 -1.55 4.48
N ILE A 507 -15.51 -1.34 5.80
CA ILE A 507 -14.50 -1.80 6.76
C ILE A 507 -15.15 -2.80 7.71
N HIS A 508 -14.60 -4.00 7.76
CA HIS A 508 -15.01 -5.07 8.66
C HIS A 508 -13.95 -5.30 9.75
N VAL A 509 -14.40 -5.52 10.99
CA VAL A 509 -13.53 -5.99 12.06
C VAL A 509 -14.30 -6.87 13.05
N ALA A 510 -13.72 -8.03 13.35
CA ALA A 510 -14.13 -8.89 14.44
C ALA A 510 -13.10 -8.83 15.57
N GLY A 511 -13.53 -8.49 16.79
CA GLY A 511 -12.64 -8.34 17.93
C GLY A 511 -11.75 -7.09 17.85
N ILE A 512 -12.34 -5.91 17.64
CA ILE A 512 -11.61 -4.64 17.51
C ILE A 512 -10.77 -4.34 18.75
N GLU A 513 -11.25 -4.70 19.94
CA GLU A 513 -10.52 -4.50 21.20
C GLU A 513 -9.20 -5.30 21.22
N SER A 514 -9.19 -6.48 20.59
CA SER A 514 -8.00 -7.33 20.49
C SER A 514 -6.87 -6.71 19.67
N LEU A 515 -7.17 -5.70 18.84
CA LEU A 515 -6.17 -5.03 18.00
C LEU A 515 -5.32 -4.04 18.79
N ILE A 516 -5.88 -3.46 19.85
CA ILE A 516 -5.21 -2.44 20.66
C ILE A 516 -4.63 -2.98 21.96
N LYS A 517 -5.06 -4.16 22.43
CA LYS A 517 -4.54 -4.79 23.66
C LYS A 517 -3.14 -5.38 23.50
N LEU A 518 -2.41 -5.43 24.61
CA LEU A 518 -1.19 -6.24 24.71
C LEU A 518 -1.57 -7.73 24.78
N PRO A 519 -0.90 -8.62 24.02
CA PRO A 519 -1.15 -10.06 24.13
C PRO A 519 -0.99 -10.55 25.57
N GLY A 520 -2.00 -11.24 26.10
CA GLY A 520 -1.99 -11.78 27.46
C GLY A 520 -2.09 -10.75 28.59
N SER A 521 -2.43 -9.49 28.29
CA SER A 521 -2.53 -8.41 29.29
C SER A 521 -3.83 -7.63 29.13
N SER A 522 -4.30 -7.03 30.23
CA SER A 522 -5.42 -6.09 30.23
C SER A 522 -5.02 -4.68 29.78
N LYS A 523 -3.70 -4.40 29.67
CA LYS A 523 -3.18 -3.09 29.26
C LYS A 523 -3.30 -2.89 27.74
N SER A 524 -3.70 -1.69 27.34
CA SER A 524 -3.75 -1.27 25.93
C SER A 524 -2.42 -0.68 25.46
N ARG A 525 -2.06 -0.92 24.20
CA ARG A 525 -0.88 -0.35 23.50
C ARG A 525 -1.18 1.03 22.92
N CYS A 526 -2.41 1.21 22.47
CA CYS A 526 -2.97 2.46 21.98
C CYS A 526 -4.45 2.52 22.40
N ASN A 527 -5.10 3.66 22.18
CA ASN A 527 -6.49 3.86 22.57
C ASN A 527 -7.45 3.57 21.39
N LEU A 528 -8.71 3.30 21.71
CA LEU A 528 -9.72 2.92 20.71
C LEU A 528 -10.15 4.13 19.86
N VAL A 529 -10.06 5.34 20.42
CA VAL A 529 -10.37 6.60 19.73
C VAL A 529 -9.44 6.81 18.54
N ASP A 530 -8.13 6.62 18.72
CA ASP A 530 -7.13 6.75 17.66
C ASP A 530 -7.38 5.74 16.54
N LEU A 531 -7.69 4.49 16.90
CA LEU A 531 -8.03 3.46 15.91
C LEU A 531 -9.29 3.84 15.12
N MET A 532 -10.33 4.37 15.78
CA MET A 532 -11.56 4.78 15.09
C MET A 532 -11.39 6.06 14.26
N VAL A 533 -10.52 6.99 14.65
CA VAL A 533 -10.12 8.14 13.83
C VAL A 533 -9.33 7.68 12.59
N GLU A 534 -8.46 6.67 12.74
CA GLU A 534 -7.76 6.07 11.61
C GLU A 534 -8.72 5.33 10.66
N MET A 535 -9.70 4.59 11.20
CA MET A 535 -10.79 4.01 10.42
C MET A 535 -11.57 5.10 9.67
N ASP A 536 -11.90 6.21 10.33
CA ASP A 536 -12.57 7.35 9.69
C ASP A 536 -11.74 7.92 8.54
N ARG A 537 -10.43 8.13 8.75
CA ARG A 537 -9.53 8.63 7.69
C ARG A 537 -9.61 7.76 6.44
N MET A 538 -9.58 6.43 6.59
CA MET A 538 -9.58 5.48 5.49
C MET A 538 -10.96 5.29 4.83
N LEU A 539 -12.05 5.47 5.59
CA LEU A 539 -13.41 5.22 5.13
C LEU A 539 -13.94 6.37 4.26
N ARG A 540 -14.56 6.02 3.14
CA ARG A 540 -15.25 6.97 2.25
C ARG A 540 -16.48 7.55 2.92
N PRO A 541 -16.87 8.80 2.61
CA PRO A 541 -18.20 9.31 2.96
C PRO A 541 -19.29 8.34 2.49
N GLU A 542 -20.30 8.12 3.32
CA GLU A 542 -21.36 7.08 3.13
C GLU A 542 -20.87 5.62 3.14
N GLY A 543 -19.57 5.40 3.40
CA GLY A 543 -19.01 4.07 3.61
C GLY A 543 -19.55 3.41 4.88
N THR A 544 -19.57 2.08 4.88
CA THR A 544 -20.11 1.26 5.97
C THR A 544 -19.00 0.62 6.79
N VAL A 545 -19.21 0.55 8.10
CA VAL A 545 -18.34 -0.13 9.05
C VAL A 545 -19.15 -1.19 9.78
N VAL A 546 -18.60 -2.40 9.87
CA VAL A 546 -19.18 -3.49 10.66
C VAL A 546 -18.17 -3.94 11.70
N ILE A 547 -18.56 -3.79 12.97
CA ILE A 547 -17.76 -4.18 14.13
C ILE A 547 -18.53 -5.25 14.88
N ARG A 548 -17.93 -6.44 15.02
CA ARG A 548 -18.45 -7.51 15.88
C ARG A 548 -17.53 -7.69 17.08
N ASP A 549 -18.07 -7.56 18.29
CA ASP A 549 -17.31 -7.72 19.53
C ASP A 549 -18.24 -8.01 20.72
N SER A 550 -17.70 -8.07 21.94
CA SER A 550 -18.48 -8.18 23.18
C SER A 550 -19.43 -6.98 23.34
N PRO A 551 -20.58 -7.13 24.03
CA PRO A 551 -21.52 -6.03 24.25
C PRO A 551 -20.85 -4.80 24.88
N GLU A 552 -19.98 -5.01 25.85
CA GLU A 552 -19.29 -3.94 26.58
C GLU A 552 -18.35 -3.14 25.66
N VAL A 553 -17.68 -3.83 24.72
CA VAL A 553 -16.86 -3.17 23.70
C VAL A 553 -17.75 -2.43 22.69
N ILE A 554 -18.84 -3.05 22.25
CA ILE A 554 -19.77 -2.44 21.30
C ILE A 554 -20.39 -1.15 21.85
N ASP A 555 -20.73 -1.10 23.14
CA ASP A 555 -21.20 0.13 23.78
C ASP A 555 -20.14 1.22 23.78
N LYS A 556 -18.87 0.87 24.03
CA LYS A 556 -17.74 1.82 23.94
C LYS A 556 -17.55 2.33 22.52
N VAL A 557 -17.56 1.43 21.53
CA VAL A 557 -17.45 1.77 20.10
C VAL A 557 -18.60 2.68 19.66
N ALA A 558 -19.84 2.42 20.10
CA ALA A 558 -21.00 3.24 19.75
C ALA A 558 -20.84 4.70 20.22
N ARG A 559 -20.32 4.91 21.43
CA ARG A 559 -20.02 6.26 21.93
C ARG A 559 -18.98 6.98 21.09
N ILE A 560 -17.89 6.29 20.73
CA ILE A 560 -16.82 6.86 19.90
C ILE A 560 -17.33 7.11 18.47
N ALA A 561 -18.19 6.23 17.93
CA ALA A 561 -18.78 6.37 16.60
C ALA A 561 -19.50 7.72 16.44
N HIS A 562 -20.26 8.16 17.46
CA HIS A 562 -20.85 9.49 17.46
C HIS A 562 -19.82 10.62 17.45
N ALA A 563 -18.74 10.48 18.23
CA ALA A 563 -17.66 11.46 18.27
C ALA A 563 -16.93 11.60 16.92
N VAL A 564 -16.79 10.51 16.15
CA VAL A 564 -16.23 10.54 14.78
C VAL A 564 -17.28 10.82 13.69
N ARG A 565 -18.48 11.27 14.05
CA ARG A 565 -19.58 11.63 13.14
C ARG A 565 -20.13 10.45 12.32
N TRP A 566 -20.19 9.26 12.90
CA TRP A 566 -20.86 8.12 12.29
C TRP A 566 -22.27 7.95 12.85
N THR A 567 -23.17 7.46 12.01
CA THR A 567 -24.50 7.01 12.43
C THR A 567 -24.44 5.51 12.64
N ALA A 568 -24.63 5.05 13.87
CA ALA A 568 -24.46 3.65 14.26
C ALA A 568 -25.78 3.01 14.73
N THR A 569 -25.93 1.72 14.45
CA THR A 569 -27.00 0.86 14.97
C THR A 569 -26.37 -0.40 15.56
N ILE A 570 -26.93 -0.88 16.68
CA ILE A 570 -26.49 -2.10 17.34
C ILE A 570 -27.52 -3.19 17.02
N ASN A 571 -27.03 -4.32 16.52
CA ASN A 571 -27.82 -5.43 16.04
C ASN A 571 -27.40 -6.71 16.77
N ASP A 572 -28.35 -7.64 16.86
CA ASP A 572 -28.07 -9.00 17.30
C ASP A 572 -27.24 -9.76 16.26
N LYS A 573 -26.47 -10.73 16.76
CA LYS A 573 -25.79 -11.72 15.93
C LYS A 573 -26.78 -12.72 15.35
N GLU A 574 -26.29 -13.56 14.44
CA GLU A 574 -27.02 -14.67 13.86
C GLU A 574 -27.60 -15.57 14.96
N PRO A 575 -28.91 -15.94 14.91
CA PRO A 575 -29.55 -16.75 15.95
C PRO A 575 -28.85 -18.09 16.24
N GLU A 576 -28.27 -18.71 15.22
CA GLU A 576 -27.57 -20.00 15.32
C GLU A 576 -26.14 -19.90 15.86
N SER A 577 -25.63 -18.69 16.10
CA SER A 577 -24.27 -18.47 16.57
C SER A 577 -24.20 -18.54 18.11
N HIS A 578 -23.20 -19.19 18.67
CA HIS A 578 -22.97 -19.22 20.13
C HIS A 578 -22.27 -17.94 20.64
N GLY A 579 -22.27 -17.69 21.96
CA GLY A 579 -21.61 -16.52 22.59
C GLY A 579 -22.52 -15.33 22.90
N ARG A 580 -21.94 -14.19 23.32
CA ARG A 580 -22.68 -12.95 23.66
C ARG A 580 -22.36 -11.78 22.70
N GLU A 581 -21.71 -12.04 21.57
CA GLU A 581 -21.29 -10.99 20.63
C GLU A 581 -22.48 -10.17 20.10
N LYS A 582 -22.26 -8.86 19.93
CA LYS A 582 -23.17 -7.93 19.25
C LYS A 582 -22.50 -7.38 17.99
N ILE A 583 -23.30 -6.83 17.08
CA ILE A 583 -22.82 -6.26 15.83
C ILE A 583 -23.19 -4.78 15.79
N LEU A 584 -22.20 -3.91 15.70
CA LEU A 584 -22.40 -2.51 15.38
C LEU A 584 -22.25 -2.32 13.87
N VAL A 585 -23.27 -1.74 13.25
CA VAL A 585 -23.24 -1.27 11.87
C VAL A 585 -23.25 0.24 11.89
N ALA A 586 -22.24 0.87 11.32
CA ALA A 586 -22.14 2.32 11.25
C ALA A 586 -21.93 2.81 9.82
N THR A 587 -22.48 3.99 9.53
CA THR A 587 -22.30 4.68 8.26
C THR A 587 -21.62 6.02 8.51
N LYS A 588 -20.55 6.30 7.78
CA LYS A 588 -19.87 7.60 7.87
C LYS A 588 -20.72 8.68 7.22
N THR A 589 -21.00 9.74 7.97
CA THR A 589 -21.75 10.88 7.43
C THR A 589 -20.93 11.63 6.37
N PHE A 590 -21.60 12.09 5.32
CA PHE A 590 -20.96 12.96 4.34
C PHE A 590 -21.04 14.42 4.81
N TRP A 591 -20.02 14.86 5.53
CA TRP A 591 -19.87 16.24 5.97
C TRP A 591 -18.87 17.01 5.08
N LYS A 592 -19.03 18.32 4.99
CA LYS A 592 -18.12 19.24 4.29
C LYS A 592 -17.58 20.27 5.28
N LEU A 593 -16.37 20.78 5.03
CA LEU A 593 -15.89 21.95 5.76
C LEU A 593 -16.85 23.12 5.45
N THR A 594 -17.36 23.75 6.49
CA THR A 594 -18.06 25.02 6.35
C THR A 594 -17.06 26.05 5.85
N SER A 595 -17.33 26.68 4.70
CA SER A 595 -16.53 27.81 4.25
C SER A 595 -16.61 28.91 5.31
N SER A 596 -15.48 29.24 5.94
CA SER A 596 -15.38 30.50 6.67
C SER A 596 -15.58 31.62 5.64
N HIS A 597 -16.69 32.34 5.76
CA HIS A 597 -16.97 33.54 4.98
C HIS A 597 -15.92 34.62 5.23
#